data_AF-G2H0N2-F1
#
_entry.id   AF-G2H0N2-F1
#
_cell.length_a   1.000
_cell.length_b   1.000
_cell.length_c   1.000
_cell.angle_alpha   90.00
_cell.angle_beta   90.00
_cell.angle_gamma   90.00
#
_symmetry.space_group_name_H-M   'P 1'
#
loop_
_entity.id
_entity.type
_entity.pdbx_description
1 polymer ?
#
loop_
_entity_poly.entity_id
_entity_poly.type
_entity_poly.pdbx_seq_one_letter_code
_entity_poly.pdbx_strand_id
1 'polypeptide(L)' 'MAPDNVRVITVSPGAADTELLEHTSQQDIKQGYAEWKSSIGGVISAQDVAKAVIFCYQLPQNVCIREIAIAPTKQQN' A
#
# COMPACT_ATOMS: atom_id res chain seq x y z
N MET A 1 -19.03 -3.78 15.97
CA MET A 1 -18.44 -4.16 14.65
C MET A 1 -19.10 -5.42 14.09
N ALA A 2 -18.76 -6.63 14.58
CA ALA A 2 -19.43 -7.86 14.11
C ALA A 2 -20.94 -7.93 14.47
N PRO A 3 -21.39 -7.49 15.67
CA PRO A 3 -22.83 -7.45 15.99
C PRO A 3 -23.63 -6.46 15.12
N ASP A 4 -22.97 -5.41 14.63
CA ASP A 4 -23.59 -4.32 13.86
C ASP A 4 -23.44 -4.52 12.34
N ASN A 5 -22.89 -5.66 11.91
CA ASN A 5 -22.58 -5.95 10.51
C ASN A 5 -21.67 -4.90 9.84
N VAL A 6 -20.76 -4.29 10.59
CA VAL A 6 -19.74 -3.35 10.10
C VAL A 6 -18.45 -4.08 9.78
N ARG A 7 -17.90 -3.87 8.58
CA ARG A 7 -16.60 -4.39 8.16
C ARG A 7 -15.50 -3.38 8.47
N VAL A 8 -14.38 -3.87 9.00
CA VAL A 8 -13.17 -3.08 9.25
C VAL A 8 -12.01 -3.78 8.57
N ILE A 9 -11.28 -3.01 7.75
CA ILE A 9 -10.27 -3.51 6.82
C ILE A 9 -9.02 -2.67 7.02
N THR A 10 -7.91 -3.32 7.34
CA THR A 10 -6.59 -2.69 7.33
C THR A 10 -5.94 -2.92 5.97
N VAL A 11 -5.40 -1.87 5.36
CA VAL A 11 -4.64 -1.94 4.12
C VAL A 11 -3.23 -1.49 4.42
N SER A 12 -2.25 -2.34 4.12
CA SER A 12 -0.83 -2.17 4.45
C SER A 12 0.00 -2.14 3.16
N PRO A 13 0.10 -0.98 2.47
CA PRO A 13 0.96 -0.84 1.30
C PRO A 13 2.45 -0.87 1.69
N GLY A 14 3.26 -1.52 0.87
CA GLY A 14 4.70 -1.33 0.83
C GLY A 14 5.07 -0.03 0.10
N ALA A 15 6.23 0.01 -0.53
CA ALA A 15 6.65 1.19 -1.27
C ALA A 15 5.72 1.45 -2.45
N ALA A 16 5.18 2.66 -2.50
CA ALA A 16 4.26 3.14 -3.51
C ALA A 16 4.72 4.49 -4.08
N ASP A 17 4.39 4.75 -5.33
CA ASP A 17 4.67 6.04 -5.96
C ASP A 17 3.58 7.06 -5.61
N THR A 18 3.95 7.97 -4.70
CA THR A 18 3.12 9.04 -4.14
C THR A 18 4.04 10.19 -3.73
N GLU A 19 3.44 11.30 -3.34
CA GLU A 19 4.11 12.50 -2.83
C GLU A 19 4.64 12.33 -1.39
N LEU A 20 4.39 11.19 -0.73
CA LEU A 20 4.71 10.97 0.69
C LEU A 20 6.19 11.25 1.01
N LEU A 21 7.11 10.82 0.15
CA LEU A 21 8.54 11.02 0.35
C LEU A 21 8.93 12.51 0.28
N GLU A 22 8.21 13.32 -0.49
CA GLU A 22 8.53 14.73 -0.73
C GLU A 22 8.49 15.57 0.56
N HIS A 23 7.72 15.12 1.55
CA HIS A 23 7.63 15.74 2.87
C HIS A 23 8.83 15.45 3.79
N THR A 24 9.79 14.59 3.38
CA THR A 24 11.01 14.32 4.16
C THR A 24 12.01 15.47 4.01
N SER A 25 12.51 16.03 5.11
CA SER A 25 13.46 17.17 5.06
C SER A 25 14.88 16.79 4.62
N GLN A 26 15.30 15.56 4.91
CA GLN A 26 16.65 15.06 4.69
C GLN A 26 16.83 14.61 3.24
N GLN A 27 17.72 15.28 2.50
CA GLN A 27 17.90 15.06 1.04
C GLN A 27 18.63 13.76 0.73
N ASP A 28 19.57 13.37 1.58
CA ASP A 28 20.24 12.06 1.54
C ASP A 28 19.25 10.90 1.67
N ILE A 29 18.24 11.01 2.55
CA ILE A 29 17.16 10.03 2.66
C ILE A 29 16.34 9.95 1.37
N LYS A 30 15.97 11.10 0.80
CA LYS A 30 15.23 11.16 -0.47
C LYS A 30 16.00 10.50 -1.61
N GLN A 31 17.29 10.82 -1.73
CA GLN A 31 18.16 10.27 -2.76
C GLN A 31 18.36 8.77 -2.60
N GLY A 32 18.67 8.30 -1.38
CA GLY A 32 18.84 6.88 -1.09
C GLY A 32 17.57 6.07 -1.37
N TYR A 33 16.40 6.63 -1.06
CA TYR A 33 15.14 5.98 -1.38
C TYR A 33 14.86 5.94 -2.89
N ALA A 34 15.19 6.98 -3.65
CA ALA A 34 15.05 6.99 -5.11
C ALA A 34 15.96 5.97 -5.80
N GLU A 35 17.20 5.83 -5.31
CA GLU A 35 18.15 4.80 -5.77
C GLU A 35 17.64 3.40 -5.45
N TRP A 36 17.12 3.19 -4.23
CA TRP A 36 16.51 1.93 -3.82
C TRP A 36 15.27 1.58 -4.66
N LYS A 37 14.35 2.53 -4.90
CA LYS A 37 13.20 2.35 -5.81
C LYS A 37 13.65 1.85 -7.18
N SER A 38 14.74 2.43 -7.70
CA SER A 38 15.30 2.06 -9.00
C SER A 38 15.92 0.66 -8.99
N SER A 39 16.61 0.29 -7.90
CA SER A 39 17.28 -1.02 -7.79
C SER A 39 16.31 -2.20 -7.74
N ILE A 40 15.11 -2.01 -7.18
CA ILE A 40 14.05 -3.03 -7.16
C ILE A 40 13.20 -3.05 -8.44
N GLY A 41 13.48 -2.18 -9.42
CA GLY A 41 12.76 -2.11 -10.70
C GLY A 41 11.44 -1.36 -10.63
N GLY A 42 11.30 -0.43 -9.68
CA GLY A 42 10.11 0.38 -9.48
C GLY A 42 9.25 -0.07 -8.30
N VAL A 43 8.22 0.72 -8.03
CA VAL A 43 7.28 0.55 -6.92
C VAL A 43 5.84 0.39 -7.44
N ILE A 44 4.89 0.05 -6.57
CA ILE A 44 3.48 -0.01 -6.97
C ILE A 44 2.92 1.40 -7.17
N SER A 45 1.92 1.53 -8.04
CA SER A 45 1.22 2.80 -8.21
C SER A 45 0.15 3.00 -7.13
N ALA A 46 -0.27 4.24 -6.91
CA ALA A 46 -1.46 4.53 -6.12
C ALA A 46 -2.71 3.78 -6.65
N GLN A 47 -2.78 3.56 -7.96
CA GLN A 47 -3.87 2.83 -8.60
C GLN A 47 -3.91 1.35 -8.19
N ASP A 48 -2.77 0.73 -7.94
CA ASP A 48 -2.70 -0.67 -7.52
C ASP A 48 -3.20 -0.84 -6.08
N VAL A 49 -2.88 0.11 -5.19
CA VAL A 49 -3.46 0.17 -3.84
C VAL A 49 -4.98 0.39 -3.92
N ALA A 50 -5.44 1.31 -4.79
CA ALA A 50 -6.87 1.56 -4.98
C ALA A 50 -7.62 0.31 -5.48
N LYS A 51 -7.05 -0.47 -6.41
CA LYS A 51 -7.63 -1.74 -6.85
C LYS A 51 -7.76 -2.74 -5.70
N ALA A 52 -6.76 -2.84 -4.83
CA ALA A 52 -6.81 -3.70 -3.64
C ALA A 52 -7.94 -3.28 -2.69
N VAL A 53 -8.09 -1.97 -2.43
CA VAL A 53 -9.20 -1.43 -1.63
C VAL A 53 -10.55 -1.77 -2.25
N ILE A 54 -10.72 -1.54 -3.56
CA ILE A 54 -11.96 -1.82 -4.29
C ILE A 54 -12.29 -3.31 -4.25
N PHE A 55 -11.30 -4.19 -4.45
CA PHE A 55 -11.48 -5.64 -4.34
C PHE A 55 -12.03 -6.05 -2.96
N CYS A 56 -11.40 -5.56 -1.88
CA CYS A 56 -11.85 -5.84 -0.52
C CYS A 56 -13.27 -5.29 -0.25
N TYR A 57 -13.55 -4.10 -0.76
CA TYR A 57 -14.83 -3.43 -0.59
C TYR A 57 -15.97 -4.12 -1.36
N GLN A 58 -15.73 -4.61 -2.57
CA GLN A 58 -16.76 -5.21 -3.43
C GLN A 58 -17.24 -6.59 -2.98
N LEU A 59 -16.54 -7.24 -2.03
CA LEU A 59 -16.98 -8.52 -1.50
C LEU A 59 -18.34 -8.41 -0.78
N PRO A 60 -19.15 -9.49 -0.79
CA PRO A 60 -20.42 -9.52 -0.08
C PRO A 60 -20.30 -9.06 1.38
N GLN A 61 -21.33 -8.42 1.92
CA GLN A 61 -21.29 -7.80 3.26
C GLN A 61 -20.92 -8.79 4.39
N ASN A 62 -21.23 -10.08 4.23
CA ASN A 62 -20.86 -11.13 5.17
C ASN A 62 -19.38 -11.58 5.08
N VAL A 63 -18.60 -11.02 4.15
CA VAL A 63 -17.18 -11.30 3.94
C VAL A 63 -16.35 -10.07 4.29
N CYS A 64 -15.49 -10.22 5.30
CA CYS A 64 -14.58 -9.18 5.76
C CYS A 64 -13.14 -9.64 5.58
N ILE A 65 -12.45 -9.13 4.55
CA ILE A 65 -10.98 -9.19 4.50
C ILE A 65 -10.49 -8.25 5.60
N ARG A 66 -9.92 -8.83 6.65
CA ARG A 66 -9.49 -8.05 7.83
C ARG A 66 -8.21 -7.27 7.57
N GLU A 67 -7.31 -7.83 6.75
CA GLU A 67 -6.05 -7.22 6.40
C GLU A 67 -5.63 -7.61 4.98
N ILE A 68 -5.02 -6.66 4.27
CA ILE A 68 -4.33 -6.90 3.01
C ILE A 68 -2.99 -6.15 3.02
N ALA A 69 -1.91 -6.89 2.77
CA ALA A 69 -0.59 -6.34 2.52
C ALA A 69 -0.28 -6.42 1.02
N ILE A 70 0.16 -5.31 0.43
CA ILE A 70 0.48 -5.22 -1.00
C ILE A 70 1.78 -4.46 -1.19
N ALA A 71 2.72 -5.02 -1.93
CA ALA A 71 4.04 -4.42 -2.13
C ALA A 71 4.59 -4.78 -3.52
N PRO A 72 5.62 -4.06 -4.02
CA PRO A 72 6.36 -4.49 -5.19
C PRO A 72 6.94 -5.89 -4.96
N THR A 73 6.82 -6.81 -5.92
CA THR A 73 7.28 -8.20 -5.75
C THR A 73 8.77 -8.30 -5.44
N LYS A 74 9.58 -7.32 -5.88
CA LYS A 74 11.02 -7.25 -5.65
C LYS A 74 11.41 -6.46 -4.40
N GLN A 75 10.44 -5.90 -3.66
CA GLN A 75 10.69 -5.33 -2.34
C GLN A 75 11.08 -6.46 -1.39
N GLN A 76 12.32 -6.45 -0.92
CA GLN A 76 12.79 -7.34 0.14
C GLN A 76 12.43 -6.74 1.50
N ASN A 77 12.09 -7.60 2.47
CA ASN A 77 11.63 -7.24 3.81
C ASN A 77 12.48 -6.15 4.48
#